data_AF-A0A1V4RWN8-F1
#
_entry.id   AF-A0A1V4RWN8-F1
#
_cell.length_a   1.000
_cell.length_b   1.000
_cell.length_c   1.000
_cell.angle_alpha   90.00
_cell.angle_beta   90.00
_cell.angle_gamma   90.00
#
_symmetry.space_group_name_H-M   'P 1'
#
loop_
_entity.id
_entity.type
_entity.pdbx_description
1 polymer ?
#
loop_
_entity_poly.entity_id
_entity_poly.type
_entity_poly.pdbx_seq_one_letter_code
_entity_poly.pdbx_strand_id
1 'polypeptide(L)'
;MKTKTLFLLLILLILSVVFYDPPLKYAALEVADMYPGIKADLERIFGWKLNLKPSIILINDRAKFQRIAESTLTVAFAVPARNLIVIDHSKMHINPLSLGNILKHELCHILLHHHIRGVALPRWLDEGIAQWASDGISDILMHQKRSLLNKAVFRDRLIPLHTLQKSFPPDNGSLSLAYEESKSFVTYIISKSGKEGILTVLNYMRHGENVDSAILKALSIPLRELEKKWHHSLRQRMTWFTYLSYHLYEILFSVAALITIYAFIRIIMRKRAYMKEEEEEDFLSVFFTAGTHFSYCLT
;
A
#
# COMPACT_ATOMS: atom_id res chain seq x y z
N MET A 1 21.76 -45.05 -10.12
CA MET A 1 22.04 -44.14 -8.99
C MET A 1 21.60 -42.69 -9.25
N LYS A 2 21.92 -42.08 -10.41
CA LYS A 2 21.56 -40.67 -10.74
C LYS A 2 20.06 -40.34 -10.62
N THR A 3 19.15 -41.23 -11.02
CA THR A 3 17.70 -40.98 -11.00
C THR A 3 17.12 -40.90 -9.58
N LYS A 4 17.62 -41.73 -8.66
CA LYS A 4 17.19 -41.70 -7.24
C LYS A 4 17.74 -40.47 -6.53
N THR A 5 18.98 -40.07 -6.82
CA THR A 5 19.57 -38.84 -6.29
C THR A 5 18.83 -37.61 -6.81
N LEU A 6 18.51 -37.54 -8.10
CA LEU A 6 17.76 -36.44 -8.69
C LEU A 6 16.32 -36.36 -8.13
N PHE A 7 15.63 -37.50 -7.97
CA PHE A 7 14.29 -37.56 -7.39
C PHE A 7 14.27 -37.17 -5.91
N LEU A 8 15.27 -37.62 -5.13
CA LEU A 8 15.44 -37.24 -3.73
C LEU A 8 15.79 -35.74 -3.60
N LEU A 9 16.64 -35.22 -4.49
CA LEU A 9 16.95 -33.79 -4.57
C LEU A 9 15.70 -32.98 -4.94
N LEU A 10 14.89 -33.46 -5.89
CA LEU A 10 13.63 -32.84 -6.30
C LEU A 10 12.64 -32.79 -5.12
N ILE A 11 12.50 -33.88 -4.36
CA ILE A 11 11.66 -33.96 -3.14
C ILE A 11 12.18 -33.01 -2.03
N LEU A 12 13.50 -32.92 -1.85
CA LEU A 12 14.12 -31.99 -0.91
C LEU A 12 13.91 -30.53 -1.33
N LEU A 13 13.92 -30.25 -2.64
CA LEU A 13 13.65 -28.96 -3.27
C LEU A 13 12.15 -28.61 -3.35
N ILE A 14 11.23 -29.51 -2.98
CA ILE A 14 9.80 -29.14 -2.88
C ILE A 14 9.65 -28.12 -1.76
N LEU A 15 9.46 -26.85 -2.14
CA LEU A 15 9.31 -25.71 -1.24
C LEU A 15 7.86 -25.56 -0.73
N SER A 16 6.89 -26.10 -1.45
CA SER A 16 5.45 -26.15 -1.11
C SER A 16 4.77 -27.31 -1.85
N VAL A 17 3.63 -27.78 -1.36
CA VAL A 17 2.81 -28.80 -2.04
C VAL A 17 1.54 -28.14 -2.54
N VAL A 18 1.26 -28.19 -3.84
CA VAL A 18 0.06 -27.58 -4.44
C VAL A 18 -0.94 -28.67 -4.83
N PHE A 19 -2.11 -28.66 -4.20
CA PHE A 19 -3.26 -29.49 -4.57
C PHE A 19 -4.23 -28.64 -5.40
N TYR A 20 -4.78 -29.21 -6.47
CA TYR A 20 -5.61 -28.48 -7.42
C TYR A 20 -6.67 -29.37 -8.06
N ASP A 21 -7.83 -28.79 -8.41
CA ASP A 21 -8.82 -29.47 -9.26
C ASP A 21 -8.24 -29.68 -10.67
N PRO A 22 -8.47 -30.80 -11.39
CA PRO A 22 -7.83 -31.11 -12.67
C PRO A 22 -7.69 -29.98 -13.70
N PRO A 23 -8.69 -29.10 -13.93
CA PRO A 23 -8.54 -27.99 -14.89
C PRO A 23 -7.53 -26.91 -14.47
N LEU A 24 -7.10 -26.88 -13.20
CA LEU A 24 -6.24 -25.85 -12.62
C LEU A 24 -4.73 -26.15 -12.67
N LYS A 25 -4.30 -27.10 -13.51
CA LYS A 25 -2.89 -27.49 -13.60
C LYS A 25 -1.96 -26.30 -13.88
N TYR A 26 -2.34 -25.40 -14.78
CA TYR A 26 -1.50 -24.23 -15.11
C TYR A 26 -1.41 -23.23 -13.95
N ALA A 27 -2.53 -22.93 -13.29
CA ALA A 27 -2.55 -22.08 -12.11
C ALA A 27 -1.73 -22.67 -10.95
N ALA A 28 -1.75 -24.00 -10.79
CA ALA A 28 -0.93 -24.68 -9.79
C ALA A 28 0.57 -24.56 -10.08
N LEU A 29 0.97 -24.65 -11.36
CA LEU A 29 2.36 -24.44 -11.79
C LEU A 29 2.79 -22.98 -11.56
N GLU A 30 1.92 -22.02 -11.87
CA GLU A 30 2.17 -20.58 -11.63
C GLU A 30 2.38 -20.29 -10.14
N VAL A 31 1.52 -20.83 -9.27
CA VAL A 31 1.67 -20.73 -7.81
C VAL A 31 3.00 -21.33 -7.33
N ALA A 32 3.37 -22.50 -7.85
CA ALA A 32 4.62 -23.15 -7.49
C ALA A 32 5.85 -22.34 -7.94
N ASP A 33 5.77 -21.68 -9.10
CA ASP A 33 6.84 -20.83 -9.65
C ASP A 33 7.00 -19.51 -8.87
N MET A 34 5.89 -18.89 -8.45
CA MET A 34 5.90 -17.65 -7.67
C MET A 34 6.35 -17.84 -6.21
N TYR A 35 6.10 -19.02 -5.63
CA TYR A 35 6.31 -19.28 -4.20
C TYR A 35 7.74 -18.96 -3.69
N PRO A 36 8.84 -19.39 -4.34
CA PRO A 36 10.20 -19.09 -3.88
C PRO A 36 10.48 -17.58 -3.75
N GLY A 37 10.04 -16.79 -4.73
CA GLY A 37 10.21 -15.34 -4.73
C GLY A 37 9.41 -14.66 -3.62
N ILE A 38 8.14 -15.03 -3.48
CA ILE A 38 7.26 -14.52 -2.40
C ILE A 38 7.82 -14.88 -1.02
N LYS A 39 8.29 -16.12 -0.85
CA LYS A 39 8.96 -16.56 0.38
C LYS A 39 10.17 -15.68 0.67
N ALA A 40 11.09 -15.53 -0.29
CA ALA A 40 12.32 -14.74 -0.12
C ALA A 40 12.01 -13.27 0.23
N ASP A 41 10.97 -12.70 -0.39
CA ASP A 41 10.50 -11.35 -0.07
C ASP A 41 10.01 -11.21 1.36
N LEU A 42 9.18 -12.14 1.84
CA LEU A 42 8.72 -12.13 3.23
C LEU A 42 9.89 -12.33 4.21
N GLU A 43 10.79 -13.28 3.94
CA GLU A 43 11.98 -13.46 4.78
C GLU A 43 12.84 -12.19 4.85
N ARG A 44 12.96 -11.46 3.74
CA ARG A 44 13.68 -10.18 3.67
C ARG A 44 12.96 -9.06 4.43
N ILE A 45 11.63 -8.99 4.34
CA ILE A 45 10.84 -7.97 5.05
C ILE A 45 10.91 -8.16 6.56
N PHE A 46 10.73 -9.39 7.04
CA PHE A 46 10.61 -9.69 8.48
C PHE A 46 11.92 -10.10 9.15
N GLY A 47 12.94 -10.48 8.37
CA GLY A 47 14.17 -11.07 8.90
C GLY A 47 13.97 -12.46 9.51
N TRP A 48 12.84 -13.11 9.22
CA TRP A 48 12.44 -14.40 9.79
C TRP A 48 12.46 -15.49 8.73
N LYS A 49 12.96 -16.68 9.08
CA LYS A 49 13.05 -17.80 8.14
C LYS A 49 11.78 -18.63 8.12
N LEU A 50 11.26 -18.91 6.93
CA LEU A 50 10.12 -19.80 6.76
C LEU A 50 10.61 -21.21 6.41
N ASN A 51 10.94 -21.98 7.45
CA ASN A 51 11.44 -23.36 7.32
C ASN A 51 10.31 -24.40 7.25
N LEU A 52 9.14 -23.99 6.78
CA LEU A 52 7.96 -24.83 6.62
C LEU A 52 7.66 -25.06 5.14
N LYS A 53 6.98 -26.18 4.86
CA LYS A 53 6.45 -26.53 3.54
C LYS A 53 4.93 -26.41 3.59
N PRO A 54 4.36 -25.23 3.28
CA PRO A 54 2.92 -25.09 3.30
C PRO A 54 2.27 -25.90 2.19
N SER A 55 1.09 -26.43 2.48
CA SER A 55 0.18 -26.98 1.48
C SER A 55 -0.68 -25.86 0.93
N ILE A 56 -0.81 -25.75 -0.38
CA ILE A 56 -1.64 -24.76 -1.05
C ILE A 56 -2.72 -25.50 -1.82
N ILE A 57 -3.99 -25.19 -1.56
CA ILE A 57 -5.13 -25.82 -2.24
C ILE A 57 -5.82 -24.79 -3.12
N LEU A 58 -5.90 -25.06 -4.42
CA LEU A 58 -6.66 -24.27 -5.38
C LEU A 58 -8.02 -24.93 -5.63
N ILE A 59 -9.10 -24.19 -5.34
CA ILE A 59 -10.48 -24.65 -5.53
C ILE A 59 -11.10 -23.85 -6.68
N ASN A 60 -11.69 -24.53 -7.67
CA ASN A 60 -12.40 -23.85 -8.76
C ASN A 60 -13.91 -23.71 -8.49
N ASP A 61 -14.46 -24.53 -7.61
CA ASP A 61 -15.88 -24.49 -7.21
C ASP A 61 -16.09 -23.45 -6.09
N ARG A 62 -16.65 -22.28 -6.46
CA ARG A 62 -16.98 -21.19 -5.53
C ARG A 62 -17.90 -21.63 -4.40
N ALA A 63 -18.90 -22.45 -4.68
CA ALA A 63 -19.87 -22.87 -3.67
C ALA A 63 -19.19 -23.80 -2.65
N LYS A 64 -18.30 -24.68 -3.12
CA LYS A 64 -17.46 -25.50 -2.24
C LYS A 64 -16.52 -24.64 -1.40
N PHE A 65 -15.86 -23.65 -2.00
CA PHE A 65 -14.97 -22.75 -1.26
C PHE A 65 -15.74 -21.97 -0.17
N GLN A 66 -16.88 -21.36 -0.51
CA GLN A 66 -17.66 -20.56 0.43
C GLN A 66 -18.17 -21.38 1.63
N ARG A 67 -18.51 -22.66 1.43
CA ARG A 67 -18.86 -23.57 2.52
C ARG A 67 -17.70 -23.82 3.48
N ILE A 68 -16.46 -23.89 2.97
CA ILE A 68 -15.26 -24.12 3.77
C ILE A 68 -14.82 -22.83 4.47
N ALA A 69 -14.86 -21.70 3.75
CA ALA A 69 -14.42 -20.41 4.25
C ALA A 69 -15.43 -19.72 5.19
N GLU A 70 -16.66 -20.25 5.28
CA GLU A 70 -17.79 -19.67 6.03
C GLU A 70 -18.03 -18.18 5.73
N SER A 71 -17.64 -17.73 4.54
CA SER A 71 -17.68 -16.32 4.13
C SER A 71 -17.88 -16.19 2.63
N THR A 72 -18.76 -15.27 2.25
CA THR A 72 -19.06 -14.98 0.84
C THR A 72 -18.09 -13.99 0.22
N LEU A 73 -17.33 -13.25 1.03
CA LEU A 73 -16.39 -12.21 0.61
C LEU A 73 -14.95 -12.73 0.55
N THR A 74 -14.63 -13.76 1.33
CA THR A 74 -13.29 -14.36 1.35
C THR A 74 -12.96 -14.95 -0.02
N VAL A 75 -11.70 -14.75 -0.44
CA VAL A 75 -11.16 -15.26 -1.70
C VAL A 75 -9.97 -16.19 -1.51
N ALA A 76 -9.33 -16.11 -0.34
CA ALA A 76 -8.36 -17.06 0.15
C ALA A 76 -8.34 -17.01 1.67
N PHE A 77 -7.83 -18.06 2.31
CA PHE A 77 -7.56 -18.05 3.74
C PHE A 77 -6.41 -19.00 4.08
N ALA A 78 -5.65 -18.64 5.10
CA ALA A 78 -4.64 -19.46 5.72
C ALA A 78 -5.17 -20.16 6.97
N VAL A 79 -4.71 -21.40 7.17
CA VAL A 79 -4.87 -22.17 8.41
C VAL A 79 -3.47 -22.44 8.97
N PRO A 80 -2.90 -21.51 9.77
CA PRO A 80 -1.52 -21.61 10.23
C PRO A 80 -1.20 -22.88 11.01
N ALA A 81 -2.12 -23.35 11.85
CA ALA A 81 -1.97 -24.59 12.61
C ALA A 81 -1.74 -25.84 11.73
N ARG A 82 -2.12 -25.78 10.45
CA ARG A 82 -1.97 -26.87 9.47
C ARG A 82 -0.96 -26.55 8.37
N ASN A 83 -0.29 -25.39 8.42
CA ASN A 83 0.53 -24.86 7.32
C ASN A 83 -0.21 -24.92 5.98
N LEU A 84 -1.50 -24.57 5.98
CA LEU A 84 -2.38 -24.73 4.83
C LEU A 84 -2.84 -23.37 4.34
N ILE A 85 -2.83 -23.18 3.03
CA ILE A 85 -3.42 -22.02 2.34
C ILE A 85 -4.47 -22.56 1.38
N VAL A 86 -5.65 -21.96 1.37
CA VAL A 86 -6.75 -22.32 0.46
C VAL A 86 -7.11 -21.09 -0.34
N ILE A 87 -7.10 -21.19 -1.67
CA ILE A 87 -7.38 -20.09 -2.59
C ILE A 87 -8.57 -20.47 -3.47
N ASP A 88 -9.53 -19.56 -3.55
CA ASP A 88 -10.61 -19.63 -4.52
C ASP A 88 -10.15 -19.11 -5.88
N HIS A 89 -9.83 -20.04 -6.78
CA HIS A 89 -9.37 -19.71 -8.12
C HIS A 89 -10.51 -19.17 -9.01
N SER A 90 -11.78 -19.44 -8.70
CA SER A 90 -12.92 -19.02 -9.51
C SER A 90 -13.10 -17.49 -9.57
N LYS A 91 -12.45 -16.76 -8.65
CA LYS A 91 -12.43 -15.29 -8.62
C LYS A 91 -11.09 -14.70 -9.10
N MET A 92 -10.14 -15.55 -9.51
CA MET A 92 -8.78 -15.15 -9.89
C MET A 92 -8.59 -14.99 -11.40
N HIS A 93 -9.68 -14.85 -12.14
CA HIS A 93 -9.62 -14.48 -13.54
C HIS A 93 -9.10 -13.04 -13.62
N ILE A 94 -7.95 -12.81 -14.27
CA ILE A 94 -7.53 -11.58 -14.97
C ILE A 94 -6.09 -11.09 -14.66
N ASN A 95 -5.41 -11.42 -13.55
CA ASN A 95 -4.05 -10.89 -13.31
C ASN A 95 -3.10 -11.76 -12.43
N PRO A 96 -1.92 -12.19 -12.93
CA PRO A 96 -0.88 -12.86 -12.13
C PRO A 96 -0.45 -12.10 -10.87
N LEU A 97 -0.42 -10.76 -10.95
CA LEU A 97 -0.05 -9.90 -9.82
C LEU A 97 -1.10 -9.97 -8.70
N SER A 98 -2.37 -10.23 -9.00
CA SER A 98 -3.39 -10.40 -7.95
C SER A 98 -3.18 -11.72 -7.22
N LEU A 99 -2.93 -12.82 -7.93
CA LEU A 99 -2.68 -14.12 -7.33
C LEU A 99 -1.39 -14.14 -6.49
N GLY A 100 -0.31 -13.55 -6.98
CA GLY A 100 0.95 -13.40 -6.24
C GLY A 100 0.76 -12.61 -4.94
N ASN A 101 0.02 -11.50 -4.98
CA ASN A 101 -0.28 -10.70 -3.78
C ASN A 101 -1.14 -11.47 -2.78
N ILE A 102 -2.10 -12.29 -3.22
CA ILE A 102 -2.94 -13.10 -2.33
C ILE A 102 -2.08 -14.15 -1.66
N LEU A 103 -1.27 -14.87 -2.44
CA LEU A 103 -0.38 -15.88 -1.90
C LEU A 103 0.60 -15.25 -0.90
N LYS A 104 1.14 -14.06 -1.18
CA LYS A 104 2.00 -13.32 -0.25
C LYS A 104 1.27 -12.92 1.04
N HIS A 105 0.01 -12.51 0.94
CA HIS A 105 -0.84 -12.20 2.10
C HIS A 105 -1.07 -13.44 2.98
N GLU A 106 -1.53 -14.54 2.38
CA GLU A 106 -1.80 -15.78 3.13
C GLU A 106 -0.52 -16.40 3.70
N LEU A 107 0.60 -16.35 2.96
CA LEU A 107 1.89 -16.83 3.45
C LEU A 107 2.42 -15.96 4.60
N CYS A 108 2.07 -14.67 4.64
CA CYS A 108 2.39 -13.79 5.76
C CYS A 108 1.72 -14.28 7.04
N HIS A 109 0.44 -14.68 7.00
CA HIS A 109 -0.22 -15.29 8.17
C HIS A 109 0.51 -16.55 8.65
N ILE A 110 0.89 -17.45 7.73
CA ILE A 110 1.68 -18.64 8.08
C ILE A 110 3.00 -18.25 8.77
N LEU A 111 3.72 -17.27 8.22
CA LEU A 111 4.99 -16.79 8.79
C LEU A 111 4.81 -16.20 10.19
N LEU A 112 3.83 -15.33 10.39
CA LEU A 112 3.57 -14.64 11.65
C LEU A 112 3.23 -15.64 12.75
N HIS A 113 2.25 -16.51 12.51
CA HIS A 113 1.82 -17.53 13.48
C HIS A 113 2.84 -18.64 13.68
N HIS A 114 3.74 -18.89 12.70
CA HIS A 114 4.86 -19.79 12.92
C HIS A 114 5.84 -19.28 13.98
N HIS A 115 6.07 -17.97 14.03
CA HIS A 115 7.06 -17.35 14.93
C HIS A 115 6.45 -16.82 16.22
N ILE A 116 5.21 -16.31 16.21
CA ILE A 116 4.51 -15.77 17.38
C ILE A 116 3.58 -16.85 17.92
N ARG A 117 4.11 -17.72 18.80
CA ARG A 117 3.35 -18.83 19.42
C ARG A 117 3.01 -18.63 20.88
N GLY A 118 3.81 -17.85 21.60
CA GLY A 118 3.68 -17.67 23.06
C GLY A 118 2.57 -16.72 23.48
N VAL A 119 2.03 -15.94 22.53
CA VAL A 119 0.99 -14.94 22.78
C VAL A 119 -0.01 -14.91 21.64
N ALA A 120 -1.24 -14.47 21.94
CA ALA A 120 -2.25 -14.24 20.93
C ALA A 120 -1.90 -13.01 20.09
N LEU A 121 -1.69 -13.21 18.79
CA LEU A 121 -1.57 -12.12 17.82
C LEU A 121 -2.96 -11.50 17.58
N PRO A 122 -3.19 -10.21 17.88
CA PRO A 122 -4.47 -9.57 17.62
C PRO A 122 -4.86 -9.64 16.15
N ARG A 123 -6.13 -9.93 15.88
CA ARG A 123 -6.63 -10.04 14.50
C ARG A 123 -6.38 -8.78 13.68
N TRP A 124 -6.58 -7.60 14.26
CA TRP A 124 -6.27 -6.33 13.57
C TRP A 124 -4.79 -6.19 13.19
N LEU A 125 -3.87 -6.71 14.00
CA LEU A 125 -2.44 -6.62 13.73
C LEU A 125 -2.03 -7.63 12.67
N ASP A 126 -2.51 -8.87 12.80
CA ASP A 126 -2.32 -9.94 11.81
C ASP A 126 -2.73 -9.48 10.40
N GLU A 127 -3.95 -8.96 10.29
CA GLU A 127 -4.52 -8.48 9.03
C GLU A 127 -3.86 -7.21 8.51
N GLY A 128 -3.52 -6.28 9.41
CA GLY A 128 -2.83 -5.05 9.03
C GLY A 128 -1.43 -5.32 8.46
N ILE A 129 -0.68 -6.23 9.09
CA ILE A 129 0.66 -6.62 8.65
C ILE A 129 0.60 -7.41 7.34
N ALA A 130 -0.29 -8.39 7.23
CA ALA A 130 -0.45 -9.16 6.01
C ALA A 130 -0.82 -8.27 4.82
N GLN A 131 -1.71 -7.29 5.01
CA GLN A 131 -2.05 -6.30 3.97
C GLN A 131 -0.88 -5.36 3.63
N TRP A 132 -0.09 -4.94 4.62
CA TRP A 132 1.08 -4.10 4.39
C TRP A 132 2.19 -4.84 3.64
N ALA A 133 2.51 -6.07 4.04
CA ALA A 133 3.59 -6.87 3.46
C ALA A 133 3.27 -7.33 2.03
N SER A 134 2.00 -7.49 1.67
CA SER A 134 1.56 -7.95 0.36
C SER A 134 1.32 -6.83 -0.67
N ASP A 135 1.96 -5.66 -0.48
CA ASP A 135 1.76 -4.44 -1.28
C ASP A 135 0.27 -4.06 -1.46
N GLY A 136 -0.52 -4.27 -0.41
CA GLY A 136 -1.91 -3.83 -0.35
C GLY A 136 -2.86 -4.66 -1.21
N ILE A 137 -2.90 -5.99 -1.03
CA ILE A 137 -3.82 -6.91 -1.73
C ILE A 137 -5.27 -6.39 -1.79
N SER A 138 -5.64 -5.72 -0.73
CA SER A 138 -6.96 -5.20 -0.50
C SER A 138 -7.29 -4.09 -1.55
N ASP A 139 -6.32 -3.34 -2.07
CA ASP A 139 -6.53 -2.31 -3.12
C ASP A 139 -6.98 -2.93 -4.47
N ILE A 140 -6.71 -4.23 -4.68
CA ILE A 140 -7.14 -4.99 -5.85
C ILE A 140 -8.49 -5.69 -5.61
N LEU A 141 -8.74 -6.20 -4.40
CA LEU A 141 -9.94 -6.98 -4.08
C LEU A 141 -11.15 -6.17 -3.61
N MET A 142 -10.94 -4.94 -3.10
CA MET A 142 -12.02 -4.10 -2.55
C MET A 142 -11.98 -2.71 -3.22
N HIS A 143 -12.79 -2.47 -4.25
CA HIS A 143 -12.78 -1.20 -5.01
C HIS A 143 -13.30 0.05 -4.25
N GLN A 144 -13.60 0.02 -2.94
CA GLN A 144 -14.34 1.11 -2.23
C GLN A 144 -13.66 1.74 -1.00
N LYS A 145 -12.34 1.55 -0.86
CA LYS A 145 -11.62 1.57 0.43
C LYS A 145 -11.47 2.89 1.16
N ARG A 146 -10.80 3.87 0.53
CA ARG A 146 -10.61 5.19 1.16
C ARG A 146 -11.94 5.86 1.50
N SER A 147 -12.98 5.59 0.71
CA SER A 147 -14.31 6.13 0.97
C SER A 147 -14.91 5.61 2.28
N LEU A 148 -14.70 4.33 2.63
CA LEU A 148 -15.28 3.71 3.82
C LEU A 148 -14.64 4.25 5.10
N LEU A 149 -13.30 4.23 5.18
CA LEU A 149 -12.60 4.77 6.34
C LEU A 149 -12.89 6.26 6.52
N ASN A 150 -12.87 7.05 5.44
CA ASN A 150 -13.20 8.47 5.50
C ASN A 150 -14.64 8.72 5.98
N LYS A 151 -15.61 7.92 5.52
CA LYS A 151 -17.00 7.96 5.99
C LYS A 151 -17.11 7.61 7.47
N ALA A 152 -16.37 6.60 7.93
CA ALA A 152 -16.35 6.20 9.34
C ALA A 152 -15.77 7.32 10.23
N VAL A 153 -14.66 7.95 9.81
CA VAL A 153 -14.07 9.11 10.49
C VAL A 153 -15.07 10.27 10.57
N PHE A 154 -15.74 10.60 9.45
CA PHE A 154 -16.70 11.70 9.39
C PHE A 154 -17.93 11.48 10.29
N ARG A 155 -18.38 10.23 10.42
CA ARG A 155 -19.55 9.85 11.23
C ARG A 155 -19.21 9.48 12.68
N ASP A 156 -17.94 9.59 13.06
CA ASP A 156 -17.40 9.11 14.34
C ASP A 156 -17.76 7.64 14.65
N ARG A 157 -17.58 6.77 13.64
CA ARG A 157 -17.88 5.33 13.69
C ARG A 157 -16.65 4.45 13.52
N LEU A 158 -15.48 4.91 13.96
CA LEU A 158 -14.28 4.07 13.98
C LEU A 158 -14.46 2.93 14.99
N ILE A 159 -13.97 1.74 14.66
CA ILE A 159 -14.09 0.57 15.52
C ILE A 159 -12.90 0.57 16.50
N PRO A 160 -13.14 0.51 17.83
CA PRO A 160 -12.03 0.48 18.78
C PRO A 160 -11.18 -0.79 18.61
N LEU A 161 -9.85 -0.66 18.58
CA LEU A 161 -8.93 -1.78 18.25
C LEU A 161 -9.06 -2.97 19.21
N HIS A 162 -9.38 -2.73 20.48
CA HIS A 162 -9.60 -3.80 21.46
C HIS A 162 -10.77 -4.72 21.08
N THR A 163 -11.77 -4.22 20.35
CA THR A 163 -12.89 -5.05 19.86
C THR A 163 -12.47 -5.91 18.67
N LEU A 164 -11.44 -5.48 17.92
CA LEU A 164 -10.87 -6.19 16.78
C LEU A 164 -9.72 -7.13 17.17
N GLN A 165 -9.49 -7.37 18.47
CA GLN A 165 -8.37 -8.17 18.94
C GLN A 165 -8.57 -9.67 18.70
N LYS A 166 -9.79 -10.19 18.90
CA LYS A 166 -10.09 -11.63 18.78
C LYS A 166 -10.69 -12.02 17.44
N SER A 167 -11.62 -11.23 16.91
CA SER A 167 -12.34 -11.50 15.67
C SER A 167 -12.82 -10.19 15.06
N PHE A 168 -13.15 -10.23 13.77
CA PHE A 168 -13.80 -9.10 13.10
C PHE A 168 -15.33 -9.24 13.15
N PRO A 169 -16.07 -8.12 13.01
CA PRO A 169 -17.53 -8.15 12.93
C PRO A 169 -18.01 -9.00 11.74
N PRO A 170 -19.12 -9.74 11.88
CA PRO A 170 -19.63 -10.61 10.81
C PRO A 170 -20.36 -9.84 9.70
N ASP A 171 -20.80 -8.61 9.95
CA ASP A 171 -21.50 -7.81 8.95
C ASP A 171 -20.50 -7.28 7.89
N ASN A 172 -20.85 -7.43 6.61
CA ASN A 172 -19.95 -7.09 5.50
C ASN A 172 -19.38 -5.66 5.57
N GLY A 173 -20.17 -4.70 6.04
CA GLY A 173 -19.77 -3.29 6.14
C GLY A 173 -18.70 -3.07 7.20
N SER A 174 -18.93 -3.53 8.43
CA SER A 174 -17.99 -3.39 9.54
C SER A 174 -16.82 -4.34 9.41
N LEU A 175 -16.99 -5.50 8.77
CA LEU A 175 -15.88 -6.38 8.36
C LEU A 175 -14.92 -5.64 7.44
N SER A 176 -15.44 -5.02 6.38
CA SER A 176 -14.63 -4.24 5.44
C SER A 176 -13.95 -3.06 6.14
N LEU A 177 -14.65 -2.39 7.07
CA LEU A 177 -14.07 -1.31 7.87
C LEU A 177 -12.95 -1.82 8.79
N ALA A 178 -13.12 -2.98 9.44
CA ALA A 178 -12.10 -3.57 10.30
C ALA A 178 -10.81 -3.89 9.53
N TYR A 179 -10.92 -4.41 8.30
CA TYR A 179 -9.77 -4.60 7.40
C TYR A 179 -9.07 -3.27 7.06
N GLU A 180 -9.85 -2.23 6.74
CA GLU A 180 -9.31 -0.90 6.42
C GLU A 180 -8.64 -0.22 7.62
N GLU A 181 -9.24 -0.29 8.80
CA GLU A 181 -8.68 0.24 10.04
C GLU A 181 -7.38 -0.48 10.43
N SER A 182 -7.35 -1.81 10.28
CA SER A 182 -6.17 -2.63 10.51
C SER A 182 -4.98 -2.21 9.63
N LYS A 183 -5.19 -2.09 8.31
CA LYS A 183 -4.17 -1.61 7.36
C LYS A 183 -3.76 -0.17 7.69
N SER A 184 -4.74 0.70 7.97
CA SER A 184 -4.52 2.11 8.26
C SER A 184 -3.69 2.32 9.52
N PHE A 185 -3.96 1.57 10.59
CA PHE A 185 -3.24 1.67 11.84
C PHE A 185 -1.79 1.17 11.72
N VAL A 186 -1.56 0.02 11.08
CA VAL A 186 -0.20 -0.46 10.78
C VAL A 186 0.56 0.54 9.92
N THR A 187 -0.08 1.08 8.88
CA THR A 187 0.53 2.11 8.02
C THR A 187 0.84 3.39 8.82
N TYR A 188 -0.02 3.76 9.77
CA TYR A 188 0.21 4.89 10.66
C TYR A 188 1.46 4.68 11.52
N ILE A 189 1.61 3.51 12.15
CA ILE A 189 2.81 3.15 12.92
C ILE A 189 4.05 3.28 12.05
N ILE A 190 4.02 2.69 10.85
CA ILE A 190 5.15 2.74 9.92
C ILE A 190 5.48 4.17 9.50
N SER A 191 4.46 5.02 9.31
CA SER A 191 4.66 6.44 8.95
C SER A 191 5.31 7.26 10.07
N LYS A 192 5.20 6.82 11.33
CA LYS A 192 5.74 7.53 12.50
C LYS A 192 7.05 6.96 13.01
N SER A 193 7.22 5.65 12.92
CA SER A 193 8.34 4.92 13.53
C SER A 193 9.17 4.12 12.51
N GLY A 194 8.86 4.27 11.22
CA GLY A 194 9.49 3.48 10.15
C GLY A 194 9.06 2.01 10.19
N LYS A 195 9.60 1.23 9.25
CA LYS A 195 9.39 -0.22 9.19
C LYS A 195 9.98 -0.92 10.42
N GLU A 196 11.12 -0.45 10.90
CA GLU A 196 11.78 -1.01 12.09
C GLU A 196 10.90 -0.96 13.34
N GLY A 197 10.10 0.10 13.52
CA GLY A 197 9.20 0.21 14.66
C GLY A 197 8.20 -0.95 14.73
N ILE A 198 7.54 -1.28 13.61
CA ILE A 198 6.56 -2.37 13.58
C ILE A 198 7.24 -3.75 13.65
N LEU A 199 8.40 -3.92 13.02
CA LEU A 199 9.17 -5.16 13.13
C LEU A 199 9.66 -5.40 14.57
N THR A 200 10.02 -4.34 15.29
CA THR A 200 10.40 -4.42 16.72
C THR A 200 9.21 -4.86 17.58
N VAL A 201 8.00 -4.33 17.33
CA VAL A 201 6.77 -4.81 18.01
C VAL A 201 6.59 -6.31 17.79
N LEU A 202 6.65 -6.77 16.53
CA LEU A 202 6.50 -8.18 16.19
C LEU A 202 7.59 -9.06 16.83
N ASN A 203 8.83 -8.56 16.93
CA ASN A 203 9.90 -9.26 17.63
C ASN A 203 9.65 -9.35 19.14
N TYR A 204 9.15 -8.32 19.82
CA TYR A 204 8.75 -8.46 21.22
C TYR A 204 7.66 -9.51 21.40
N MET A 205 6.64 -9.52 20.52
CA MET A 205 5.58 -10.52 20.56
C MET A 205 6.10 -11.94 20.30
N ARG A 206 7.04 -12.10 19.37
CA ARG A 206 7.74 -13.36 19.14
C ARG A 206 8.43 -13.90 20.41
N HIS A 207 8.89 -13.02 21.29
CA HIS A 207 9.51 -13.39 22.58
C HIS A 207 8.51 -13.53 23.74
N GLY A 208 7.20 -13.51 23.47
CA GLY A 208 6.16 -13.79 24.47
C GLY A 208 5.56 -12.54 25.13
N GLU A 209 5.88 -11.35 24.65
CA GLU A 209 5.22 -10.12 25.13
C GLU A 209 3.84 -9.97 24.48
N ASN A 210 2.81 -9.66 25.28
CA ASN A 210 1.50 -9.32 24.70
C ASN A 210 1.59 -8.02 23.87
N VAL A 211 0.58 -7.76 23.03
CA VAL A 211 0.61 -6.63 22.09
C VAL A 211 0.77 -5.27 22.78
N ASP A 212 0.12 -5.04 23.92
CA ASP A 212 0.20 -3.79 24.67
C ASP A 212 1.62 -3.55 25.18
N SER A 213 2.23 -4.56 25.80
CA SER A 213 3.62 -4.53 26.26
C SER A 213 4.60 -4.37 25.10
N ALA A 214 4.40 -5.09 24.00
CA ALA A 214 5.25 -5.04 22.82
C ALA A 214 5.24 -3.65 22.16
N ILE A 215 4.05 -3.03 22.03
CA ILE A 215 3.89 -1.68 21.50
C ILE A 215 4.51 -0.64 22.44
N LEU A 216 4.27 -0.77 23.75
CA LEU A 216 4.85 0.15 24.73
C LEU A 216 6.39 0.08 24.70
N LYS A 217 6.97 -1.12 24.67
CA LYS A 217 8.43 -1.31 24.64
C LYS A 217 9.06 -0.83 23.33
N ALA A 218 8.43 -1.10 22.19
CA ALA A 218 8.97 -0.73 20.89
C ALA A 218 8.80 0.76 20.56
N LEU A 219 7.65 1.34 20.89
CA LEU A 219 7.26 2.67 20.44
C LEU A 219 7.23 3.72 21.56
N SER A 220 7.49 3.31 22.81
CA SER A 220 7.46 4.17 24.00
C SER A 220 6.12 4.91 24.19
N ILE A 221 5.03 4.31 23.71
CA ILE A 221 3.67 4.84 23.82
C ILE A 221 2.68 3.71 24.07
N PRO A 222 1.74 3.84 25.03
CA PRO A 222 0.71 2.84 25.25
C PRO A 222 -0.20 2.69 24.01
N LEU A 223 -0.67 1.47 23.73
CA LEU A 223 -1.54 1.17 22.58
C LEU A 223 -2.76 2.11 22.52
N ARG A 224 -3.43 2.33 23.65
CA ARG A 224 -4.60 3.23 23.73
C ARG A 224 -4.27 4.68 23.35
N GLU A 225 -3.11 5.18 23.73
CA GLU A 225 -2.68 6.54 23.36
C GLU A 225 -2.25 6.61 21.89
N LEU A 226 -1.63 5.54 21.38
CA LEU A 226 -1.29 5.42 19.96
C LEU A 226 -2.55 5.39 19.07
N GLU A 227 -3.58 4.63 19.48
CA GLU A 227 -4.90 4.59 18.82
C GLU A 227 -5.56 5.97 18.77
N LYS A 228 -5.57 6.71 19.89
CA LYS A 228 -6.07 8.09 19.93
C LYS A 228 -5.32 9.02 18.96
N LYS A 229 -3.98 8.94 18.93
CA LYS A 229 -3.17 9.74 18.01
C LYS A 229 -3.42 9.36 16.55
N TRP A 230 -3.66 8.09 16.26
CA TRP A 230 -4.07 7.64 14.94
C TRP A 230 -5.44 8.20 14.55
N HIS A 231 -6.48 8.08 15.40
CA HIS A 231 -7.80 8.68 15.17
C HIS A 231 -7.70 10.19 14.89
N HIS A 232 -6.90 10.91 15.69
CA HIS A 232 -6.67 12.33 15.48
C HIS A 232 -6.04 12.64 14.12
N SER A 233 -5.05 11.84 13.70
CA SER A 233 -4.39 12.00 12.40
C SER A 233 -5.35 11.77 11.21
N LEU A 234 -6.30 10.84 11.35
CA LEU A 234 -7.33 10.61 10.34
C LEU A 234 -8.26 11.82 10.22
N ARG A 235 -8.72 12.36 11.36
CA ARG A 235 -9.56 13.57 11.40
C ARG A 235 -8.86 14.78 10.79
N GLN A 236 -7.58 15.02 11.13
CA GLN A 236 -6.80 16.13 10.54
C GLN A 236 -6.64 16.00 9.02
N ARG A 237 -6.37 14.78 8.52
CA ARG A 237 -6.29 14.56 7.07
C ARG A 237 -7.61 14.88 6.39
N MET A 238 -8.73 14.52 7.02
CA MET A 238 -10.06 14.83 6.51
C MET A 238 -10.34 16.34 6.52
N THR A 239 -10.00 17.07 7.59
CA THR A 239 -10.22 18.52 7.65
C THR A 239 -9.43 19.26 6.58
N TRP A 240 -8.18 18.85 6.31
CA TRP A 240 -7.37 19.40 5.22
C TRP A 240 -7.96 19.08 3.85
N PHE A 241 -8.43 17.86 3.63
CA PHE A 241 -9.07 17.47 2.36
C PHE A 241 -10.38 18.22 2.13
N THR A 242 -11.21 18.41 3.16
CA THR A 242 -12.45 19.18 3.06
C THR A 242 -12.16 20.66 2.83
N TYR A 243 -11.17 21.23 3.52
CA TYR A 243 -10.73 22.61 3.31
C TYR A 243 -10.25 22.82 1.86
N LEU A 244 -9.34 21.94 1.39
CA LEU A 244 -8.82 22.00 0.03
C LEU A 244 -9.93 21.87 -1.02
N SER A 245 -10.89 20.98 -0.78
CA SER A 245 -12.02 20.75 -1.69
C SER A 245 -12.98 21.94 -1.71
N TYR A 246 -13.24 22.55 -0.55
CA TYR A 246 -14.08 23.75 -0.43
C TYR A 246 -13.46 24.97 -1.12
N HIS A 247 -12.15 25.17 -0.95
CA HIS A 247 -11.40 26.29 -1.53
C HIS A 247 -10.82 25.99 -2.92
N LEU A 248 -11.18 24.87 -3.56
CA LEU A 248 -10.55 24.43 -4.80
C LEU A 248 -10.66 25.48 -5.91
N TYR A 249 -11.85 26.07 -6.10
CA TYR A 249 -12.07 27.10 -7.11
C TYR A 249 -11.29 28.37 -6.78
N GLU A 250 -11.30 28.82 -5.53
CA GLU A 250 -10.57 30.01 -5.08
C GLU A 250 -9.07 29.85 -5.31
N ILE A 251 -8.51 28.69 -5.00
CA ILE A 251 -7.11 28.35 -5.26
C ILE A 251 -6.83 28.37 -6.76
N LEU A 252 -7.67 27.72 -7.57
CA LEU A 252 -7.50 27.66 -9.02
C LEU A 252 -7.52 29.06 -9.66
N PHE A 253 -8.50 29.89 -9.27
CA PHE A 253 -8.61 31.26 -9.78
C PHE A 253 -7.47 32.16 -9.28
N SER A 254 -7.01 31.98 -8.04
CA SER A 254 -5.85 32.70 -7.52
C SER A 254 -4.58 32.35 -8.29
N VAL A 255 -4.35 31.07 -8.57
CA VAL A 255 -3.22 30.60 -9.39
C VAL A 255 -3.33 31.13 -10.82
N ALA A 256 -4.51 31.07 -11.43
CA ALA A 256 -4.74 31.61 -12.77
C ALA A 256 -4.47 33.12 -12.82
N ALA A 257 -4.96 33.89 -11.84
CA ALA A 257 -4.71 35.32 -11.75
C ALA A 257 -3.23 35.65 -11.62
N LEU A 258 -2.48 34.90 -10.80
CA LEU A 258 -1.02 35.06 -10.66
C LEU A 258 -0.29 34.78 -11.98
N ILE A 259 -0.69 33.73 -12.71
CA ILE A 259 -0.15 33.42 -14.04
C ILE A 259 -0.45 34.55 -15.03
N THR A 260 -1.66 35.11 -15.01
CA THR A 260 -2.05 36.24 -15.87
C THR A 260 -1.24 37.48 -15.54
N ILE A 261 -1.05 37.82 -14.26
CA ILE A 261 -0.22 38.95 -13.83
C ILE A 261 1.23 38.75 -14.28
N TYR A 262 1.80 37.56 -14.08
CA TYR A 262 3.14 37.23 -14.52
C TYR A 262 3.30 37.37 -16.04
N ALA A 263 2.36 36.83 -16.82
CA ALA A 263 2.36 36.94 -18.28
C ALA A 263 2.27 38.40 -18.73
N PHE A 264 1.42 39.19 -18.08
CA PHE A 264 1.26 40.62 -18.35
C PHE A 264 2.55 41.41 -18.06
N ILE A 265 3.20 41.17 -16.92
CA ILE A 265 4.50 41.78 -16.58
C ILE A 265 5.55 41.39 -17.64
N ARG A 266 5.60 40.12 -18.04
CA ARG A 266 6.52 39.65 -19.10
C ARG A 266 6.28 40.34 -20.44
N ILE A 267 5.02 40.57 -20.82
CA ILE A 267 4.66 41.30 -22.05
C ILE A 267 5.12 42.76 -21.96
N ILE A 268 4.90 43.44 -20.82
CA ILE A 268 5.33 44.83 -20.64
C ILE A 268 6.85 44.94 -20.68
N MET A 269 7.57 44.06 -19.99
CA MET A 269 9.04 44.05 -20.01
C MET A 269 9.57 43.84 -21.42
N ARG A 270 8.96 42.93 -22.18
CA ARG A 270 9.34 42.67 -23.57
C ARG A 270 9.05 43.86 -24.49
N LYS A 271 7.89 44.53 -24.34
CA LYS A 271 7.58 45.75 -25.10
C LYS A 271 8.56 46.89 -24.80
N ARG A 272 8.94 47.09 -23.53
CA ARG A 272 9.92 48.11 -23.15
C ARG A 272 11.33 47.82 -23.68
N ALA A 273 11.68 46.55 -23.84
CA ALA A 273 12.96 46.17 -24.46
C ALA A 273 12.98 46.48 -25.96
N TYR A 274 11.92 46.11 -26.70
CA TYR A 274 11.81 46.42 -28.12
C TYR A 274 11.80 47.92 -28.42
N MET A 275 11.05 48.72 -27.64
CA MET A 275 11.02 50.19 -27.83
C MET A 275 12.39 50.84 -27.60
N LYS A 276 13.23 50.29 -26.71
CA LYS A 276 14.60 50.78 -26.51
C LYS A 276 15.52 50.43 -27.68
N GLU A 277 15.38 49.23 -28.25
CA GLU A 277 16.15 48.83 -29.44
C GLU A 277 15.75 49.67 -30.66
N GLU A 278 14.44 49.92 -30.88
CA GLU A 278 13.97 50.82 -31.96
C GLU A 278 14.44 52.28 -31.76
N GLU A 279 14.39 52.83 -30.53
CA GLU A 279 14.91 54.18 -30.25
C GLU A 279 16.44 54.27 -30.48
N GLU A 280 17.21 53.24 -30.15
CA GLU A 280 18.66 53.18 -30.41
C GLU A 280 18.96 53.04 -31.92
N GLU A 281 18.19 52.24 -32.66
CA GLU A 281 18.31 52.11 -34.12
C GLU A 281 17.89 53.40 -34.85
N ASP A 282 16.81 54.06 -34.45
CA ASP A 282 16.38 55.36 -34.98
C ASP A 282 17.42 56.44 -34.67
N PHE A 283 17.95 56.48 -33.45
CA PHE A 283 19.03 57.41 -33.08
C PHE A 283 20.28 57.19 -33.92
N LEU A 284 20.71 55.94 -34.13
CA LEU A 284 21.85 55.60 -34.96
C LEU A 284 21.61 55.92 -36.45
N SER A 285 20.40 55.70 -36.96
CA SER A 285 20.06 55.99 -38.37
C SER A 285 20.01 57.50 -38.66
N VAL A 286 19.51 58.31 -37.72
CA VAL A 286 19.55 59.79 -37.78
C VAL A 286 20.98 60.31 -37.71
N PHE A 287 21.82 59.74 -36.83
CA PHE A 287 23.24 60.08 -36.77
C PHE A 287 23.98 59.73 -38.07
N PHE A 288 23.67 58.57 -38.66
CA PHE A 288 24.30 58.12 -39.90
C PHE A 288 23.85 58.96 -41.10
N THR A 289 22.57 59.31 -41.22
CA THR A 289 22.06 60.20 -42.28
C THR A 289 22.61 61.62 -42.15
N ALA A 290 22.69 62.18 -40.94
CA ALA A 290 23.34 63.47 -40.70
C ALA A 290 24.84 63.45 -41.04
N GLY A 291 25.54 62.36 -40.75
CA GLY A 291 26.94 62.15 -41.13
C GLY A 291 27.16 62.06 -42.64
N THR A 292 26.26 61.41 -43.38
CA THR A 292 26.37 61.32 -44.85
C THR A 292 26.12 62.64 -45.57
N HIS A 293 25.28 63.53 -45.02
CA HIS A 293 25.07 64.88 -45.59
C HIS A 293 26.26 65.81 -45.40
N PHE A 294 27.09 65.58 -44.38
CA PHE A 294 28.30 66.39 -44.13
C PHE A 294 29.47 66.01 -45.06
N SER A 295 29.47 64.80 -45.62
CA SER A 295 30.56 64.31 -46.46
C SER A 295 30.47 64.74 -47.94
N TYR A 296 29.33 65.26 -48.40
CA TYR A 296 29.14 65.75 -49.78
C TYR A 296 29.38 67.26 -49.96
N CYS A 297 29.75 67.99 -48.90
CA CYS A 297 30.02 69.43 -48.96
C CYS A 297 31.52 69.79 -48.87
N LEU A 298 32.41 68.80 -48.98
CA LEU A 298 33.87 68.94 -48.81
C LEU A 298 34.72 68.44 -49.99
N THR A 299 34.14 68.36 -51.19
CA THR A 299 34.87 68.24 -52.48
C THR A 299 34.36 69.29 -53.43
#